data_AF-X1VUE6-F1
#
_entry.id   AF-X1VUE6-F1
#
_cell.length_a   1.000
_cell.length_b   1.000
_cell.length_c   1.000
_cell.angle_alpha   90.00
_cell.angle_beta   90.00
_cell.angle_gamma   90.00
#
_symmetry.space_group_name_H-M   'P 1'
#
loop_
_entity.id
_entity.type
_entity.pdbx_description
1 polymer ?
#
loop_
_entity_poly.entity_id
_entity_poly.type
_entity_poly.pdbx_seq_one_letter_code
_entity_poly.pdbx_strand_id
1 'polypeptide(L)'
;CRGMLKGRELSECSFDYVIKACDIETGDAIVTSGLGRTFPKGLYLGTVKKIKDSPDKLFKDVMVAPAVDFSKLEEVLVILRSGFVPGASIDD
;
A
#
# COMPACT_ATOMS: atom_id res chain seq x y z
N CYS A 1 -8.39 -4.05 9.17
CA CYS A 1 -7.39 -3.12 9.73
C CYS A 1 -7.06 -1.95 8.81
N ARG A 2 -6.33 -0.93 9.28
CA ARG A 2 -5.81 0.19 8.47
C ARG A 2 -4.37 0.49 8.88
N GLY A 3 -3.59 1.02 7.94
CA GLY A 3 -2.18 1.36 8.10
C GLY A 3 -1.66 2.10 6.88
N MET A 4 -0.35 2.34 6.84
CA MET A 4 0.33 2.99 5.72
C MET A 4 1.38 2.04 5.13
N LEU A 5 1.21 1.68 3.86
CA LEU A 5 2.20 0.87 3.15
C LEU A 5 3.34 1.77 2.67
N LYS A 6 4.59 1.38 2.94
CA LYS A 6 5.81 2.06 2.51
C LYS A 6 6.74 1.08 1.82
N GLY A 7 7.38 1.52 0.74
CA GLY A 7 8.51 0.80 0.16
C GLY A 7 9.71 0.84 1.12
N ARG A 8 10.43 -0.27 1.24
CA ARG A 8 11.62 -0.37 2.09
C ARG A 8 12.84 -0.78 1.26
N GLU A 9 12.69 -1.86 0.49
CA GLU A 9 13.64 -2.35 -0.51
C GLU A 9 12.87 -2.73 -1.79
N LEU A 10 13.56 -3.21 -2.83
CA LEU A 10 12.92 -3.56 -4.11
C LEU A 10 11.85 -4.66 -3.99
N SER A 11 11.98 -5.57 -3.04
CA SER A 11 11.12 -6.75 -2.89
C SER A 11 10.35 -6.80 -1.56
N GLU A 12 10.38 -5.72 -0.78
CA GLU A 12 9.73 -5.68 0.53
C GLU A 12 9.15 -4.31 0.86
N CYS A 13 7.93 -4.34 1.40
CA CYS A 13 7.24 -3.16 1.93
C CYS A 13 7.00 -3.32 3.44
N SER A 14 6.93 -2.20 4.16
CA SER A 14 6.41 -2.16 5.53
C SER A 14 4.98 -1.65 5.55
N PHE A 15 4.14 -2.22 6.40
CA PHE A 15 2.79 -1.73 6.68
C PHE A 15 2.75 -1.13 8.08
N ASP A 16 2.92 0.19 8.13
CA ASP A 16 3.13 0.95 9.35
C ASP A 16 1.81 1.31 10.05
N TYR A 17 1.91 1.62 11.34
CA TYR A 17 0.81 2.07 12.22
C TYR A 17 -0.29 1.04 12.46
N VAL A 18 0.02 -0.24 12.30
CA VAL A 18 -0.89 -1.33 12.62
C VAL A 18 -0.99 -1.47 14.13
N ILE A 19 -2.13 -1.08 14.70
CA ILE A 19 -2.38 -1.13 16.15
C ILE A 19 -2.41 -2.57 16.68
N LYS A 20 -2.12 -2.78 17.96
CA LYS A 20 -2.08 -4.13 18.57
C LYS A 20 -3.39 -4.91 18.44
N ALA A 21 -4.52 -4.23 18.62
CA ALA A 21 -5.86 -4.83 18.54
C ALA A 21 -6.33 -5.14 17.11
N CYS A 22 -5.56 -4.75 16.09
CA CYS A 22 -5.89 -5.08 14.72
C CYS A 22 -5.75 -6.59 14.49
N ASP A 23 -6.84 -7.20 14.00
CA ASP A 23 -6.87 -8.56 13.50
C ASP A 23 -6.26 -8.61 12.09
N ILE A 24 -5.00 -9.03 12.03
CA ILE A 24 -4.19 -9.13 10.81
C ILE A 24 -3.35 -10.39 10.91
N GLU A 25 -3.31 -11.14 9.82
CA GLU A 25 -2.64 -12.42 9.73
C GLU A 25 -1.69 -12.47 8.53
N THR A 26 -0.73 -13.39 8.58
CA THR A 26 0.10 -13.70 7.42
C THR A 26 -0.76 -14.29 6.32
N GLY A 27 -0.62 -13.81 5.08
CA GLY A 27 -1.50 -14.19 3.97
C GLY A 27 -2.59 -13.16 3.66
N ASP A 28 -2.83 -12.19 4.55
CA ASP A 28 -3.82 -11.15 4.29
C ASP A 28 -3.44 -10.26 3.10
N ALA A 29 -4.45 -9.91 2.30
CA ALA A 29 -4.30 -9.00 1.19
C ALA A 29 -4.24 -7.53 1.68
N ILE A 30 -3.27 -6.77 1.16
CA ILE A 30 -3.19 -5.33 1.34
C ILE A 30 -3.77 -4.64 0.11
N VAL A 31 -4.74 -3.75 0.34
CA VAL A 31 -5.40 -2.99 -0.72
C VAL A 31 -5.42 -1.49 -0.42
N THR A 32 -5.49 -0.66 -1.46
CA THR A 32 -5.67 0.79 -1.29
C THR A 32 -7.00 1.09 -0.59
N SER A 33 -6.98 2.00 0.38
CA SER A 33 -8.17 2.36 1.17
C SER A 33 -9.11 3.35 0.47
N GLY A 34 -8.61 4.10 -0.52
CA GLY A 34 -9.29 5.26 -1.10
C GLY A 34 -9.24 6.53 -0.24
N LEU A 35 -8.54 6.49 0.91
CA LEU A 35 -8.39 7.66 1.79
C LEU A 35 -7.56 8.76 1.10
N GLY A 36 -7.96 10.02 1.26
CA GLY A 36 -7.29 11.17 0.64
C GLY A 36 -7.62 11.39 -0.84
N ARG A 37 -8.46 10.53 -1.45
CA ARG A 37 -8.91 10.64 -2.86
C ARG A 37 -7.76 10.67 -3.90
N THR A 38 -6.57 10.20 -3.53
CA THR A 38 -5.42 10.13 -4.44
C THR A 38 -5.43 8.85 -5.28
N PHE A 39 -5.77 7.72 -4.64
CA PHE A 39 -5.85 6.41 -5.29
C PHE A 39 -7.29 5.90 -5.26
N PRO A 40 -7.76 5.16 -6.29
CA PRO A 40 -9.02 4.44 -6.20
C PRO A 40 -8.92 3.39 -5.08
N LYS A 41 -10.04 3.08 -4.43
CA LYS A 41 -10.12 2.05 -3.39
C LYS A 41 -10.04 0.66 -4.02
N GLY A 42 -9.35 -0.27 -3.36
CA GLY A 42 -9.37 -1.69 -3.67
C GLY A 42 -8.28 -2.17 -4.62
N LEU A 43 -7.29 -1.34 -4.99
CA LEU A 43 -6.14 -1.81 -5.75
C LEU A 43 -5.29 -2.73 -4.87
N TYR A 44 -4.99 -3.92 -5.37
CA TYR A 44 -4.14 -4.89 -4.69
C TYR A 44 -2.68 -4.46 -4.70
N LEU A 45 -2.05 -4.45 -3.52
CA LEU A 45 -0.67 -3.99 -3.34
C LEU A 45 0.27 -5.13 -2.99
N GLY A 46 -0.23 -6.20 -2.37
CA GLY A 46 0.60 -7.31 -1.92
C GLY A 46 -0.02 -8.11 -0.77
N THR A 47 0.77 -9.00 -0.20
CA THR A 47 0.34 -9.92 0.86
C THR A 47 1.18 -9.72 2.12
N VAL A 48 0.55 -9.80 3.30
CA VAL A 48 1.28 -9.83 4.57
C VAL A 48 2.19 -11.05 4.60
N LYS A 49 3.49 -10.80 4.68
CA LYS A 49 4.55 -11.80 4.68
C LYS A 49 4.95 -12.19 6.11
N LYS A 50 5.02 -11.22 7.01
CA LYS A 50 5.45 -11.43 8.40
C LYS A 50 4.90 -10.36 9.32
N ILE A 51 4.55 -10.78 10.53
CA ILE A 51 4.10 -9.90 11.60
C ILE A 51 5.01 -10.13 12.80
N LYS A 52 5.51 -9.05 13.41
CA LYS A 52 6.20 -9.10 14.70
C LYS A 52 5.47 -8.19 15.68
N ASP A 53 4.96 -8.80 16.74
CA ASP A 53 4.30 -8.10 17.83
C ASP A 53 5.23 -8.05 19.05
N SER A 54 5.96 -6.94 19.20
CA SER A 54 6.88 -6.75 20.33
C SER A 54 6.18 -6.00 21.48
N PRO A 55 6.27 -6.47 22.75
CA PRO A 55 5.56 -5.86 23.89
C PRO A 55 5.93 -4.40 24.18
N ASP A 56 7.15 -4.00 23.81
CA ASP A 56 7.74 -2.67 24.01
C ASP A 56 7.35 -1.65 22.94
N LYS A 57 6.64 -2.07 21.88
CA LYS A 57 6.23 -1.21 20.77
C LYS A 57 4.74 -0.89 20.82
N LEU A 58 4.36 0.30 20.35
CA LEU A 58 2.95 0.73 20.23
C LEU A 58 2.21 0.06 19.05
N PHE A 59 2.94 -0.25 17.98
CA PHE A 59 2.39 -0.86 16.76
C PHE A 59 3.01 -2.25 16.52
N LYS A 60 2.36 -3.05 15.68
CA LYS A 60 2.93 -4.27 15.11
C LYS A 60 3.91 -3.88 14.00
N ASP A 61 5.06 -4.54 13.92
CA ASP A 61 5.92 -4.45 12.74
C ASP A 61 5.40 -5.44 11.70
N VAL A 62 4.90 -4.95 10.56
CA VAL A 62 4.30 -5.79 9.51
C VAL A 62 5.09 -5.64 8.22
N MET A 63 5.60 -6.76 7.71
CA MET A 63 6.25 -6.85 6.39
C MET A 63 5.26 -7.39 5.37
N VAL A 64 5.30 -6.79 4.18
CA VAL A 64 4.42 -7.11 3.06
C VAL A 64 5.27 -7.45 1.85
N ALA A 65 4.98 -8.59 1.22
CA ALA A 65 5.50 -8.92 -0.09
C ALA A 65 4.69 -8.15 -1.14
N PRO A 66 5.33 -7.32 -1.99
CA PRO A 66 4.61 -6.59 -3.03
C PRO A 66 4.02 -7.56 -4.06
N ALA A 67 2.86 -7.21 -4.62
CA ALA A 67 2.19 -8.01 -5.66
C ALA A 67 2.93 -7.98 -7.01
N VAL A 68 3.81 -7.01 -7.21
CA VAL A 68 4.53 -6.76 -8.46
C VAL A 68 6.01 -6.98 -8.24
N ASP A 69 6.64 -7.74 -9.14
CA ASP A 69 8.08 -7.80 -9.28
C ASP A 69 8.56 -6.59 -10.09
N PHE A 70 8.97 -5.54 -9.39
CA PHE A 70 9.41 -4.28 -10.00
C PHE A 70 10.66 -4.43 -10.89
N SER A 71 11.37 -5.56 -10.85
CA SER A 71 12.52 -5.82 -11.73
C SER A 71 12.14 -6.26 -13.14
N LYS A 72 10.87 -6.58 -13.39
CA LYS A 72 10.35 -7.13 -14.66
C LYS A 72 9.19 -6.31 -15.22
N LEU A 73 9.17 -5.00 -14.97
CA LEU A 73 8.14 -4.12 -15.49
C LEU A 73 8.32 -3.89 -17.01
N GLU A 74 7.28 -4.22 -17.77
CA GLU A 74 7.19 -3.92 -19.21
C GLU A 74 6.16 -2.82 -19.47
N GLU A 75 5.00 -2.89 -18.81
CA GLU A 75 3.89 -1.96 -19.00
C GLU A 75 3.38 -1.42 -17.65
N VAL A 76 2.88 -0.19 -17.67
CA VAL A 76 2.28 0.46 -16.50
C VAL A 76 0.96 1.14 -16.86
N LEU A 77 -0.02 1.06 -15.96
CA LEU A 77 -1.28 1.77 -16.06
C LEU A 77 -1.27 3.01 -15.16
N VAL A 78 -1.38 4.19 -15.77
CA VAL A 78 -1.55 5.45 -15.03
C VAL A 78 -3.04 5.71 -14.83
N ILE A 79 -3.50 5.61 -13.58
CA ILE A 79 -4.89 5.92 -13.22
C ILE A 79 -4.99 7.39 -12.86
N LEU A 80 -5.72 8.15 -13.68
CA LEU A 80 -5.92 9.58 -13.52
C LEU A 80 -7.20 9.86 -12.74
N ARG A 81 -7.21 10.98 -12.01
CA ARG A 81 -8.43 11.45 -11.35
C ARG A 81 -9.41 11.97 -12.41
N SER A 82 -10.71 11.77 -12.17
CA SER A 82 -11.76 12.37 -13.00
C SER A 82 -11.54 13.89 -13.08
N GLY A 83 -11.46 14.44 -14.30
CA GLY A 83 -11.15 15.85 -14.56
C GLY A 83 -9.68 16.16 -14.84
N PHE A 84 -8.76 15.19 -14.76
CA PHE A 84 -7.41 15.36 -15.27
C PHE A 84 -7.44 15.28 -16.81
N VAL A 85 -7.25 16.43 -17.46
CA VAL A 85 -7.00 16.52 -18.90
C VAL A 85 -5.49 16.73 -19.09
N PRO A 86 -4.74 15.75 -19.62
CA PRO A 86 -3.33 15.93 -19.89
C PRO A 86 -3.14 17.08 -20.91
N GLY A 87 -2.47 18.16 -20.50
CA GLY A 87 -2.15 19.29 -21.39
C GLY A 87 -3.19 20.42 -21.43
N ALA A 88 -4.24 20.39 -20.60
CA ALA A 88 -5.06 21.59 -20.38
C ALA A 88 -4.28 22.59 -19.50
N SER A 89 -4.18 23.85 -19.95
CA SER A 89 -3.59 24.93 -19.16
C SER A 89 -4.49 25.28 -17.97
N ILE A 90 -3.92 25.89 -16.92
CA ILE A 90 -4.60 26.19 -15.64
C ILE A 90 -5.51 27.43 -15.77
N ASP A 91 -5.79 27.82 -17.00
CA ASP A 91 -6.43 29.07 -17.41
C ASP A 91 -7.68 28.77 -18.24
N ASP A 92 -8.65 28.10 -17.62
CA ASP A 92 -10.07 28.10 -18.00
C ASP A 92 -10.95 28.08 -16.75
#